data_AF-A0A7W0X3S6-F1
#
_entry.id   AF-A0A7W0X3S6-F1
#
_cell.length_a   1.000
_cell.length_b   1.000
_cell.length_c   1.000
_cell.angle_alpha   90.00
_cell.angle_beta   90.00
_cell.angle_gamma   90.00
#
_symmetry.space_group_name_H-M   'P 1'
#
loop_
_entity.id
_entity.type
_entity.pdbx_description
1 polymer ?
#
loop_
_entity_poly.entity_id
_entity_poly.type
_entity_poly.pdbx_seq_one_letter_code
_entity_poly.pdbx_strand_id
1 'polypeptide(L)'
;LGERLSAEAAVDPWVCLELSDACADGMRRWLLVRCAAQDPDEHASFLAYGPAATEAAELLRVCTTRWQIEEGFAQAKGEVGLDQYEVRTWEAWHRDATLCLLAHACLVVMRRATRQEEPGQQGAPIPRGSRARCRRCVG
;
A
#
# COMPACT_ATOMS: atom_id res chain seq x y z
N LEU A 1 21.49 -13.80 16.13
CA LEU A 1 20.69 -14.83 15.43
C LEU A 1 19.49 -14.13 14.83
N GLY A 2 19.61 -13.69 13.58
CA GLY A 2 18.53 -13.02 12.85
C GLY A 2 17.89 -14.01 11.90
N GLU A 3 16.57 -14.20 12.02
CA GLU A 3 15.84 -15.00 11.06
C GLU A 3 15.60 -14.17 9.80
N ARG A 4 16.04 -14.71 8.66
CA ARG A 4 15.85 -14.10 7.34
C ARG A 4 14.52 -14.60 6.82
N LEU A 5 13.51 -13.74 6.87
CA LEU A 5 12.16 -14.09 6.44
C LEU A 5 12.04 -13.84 4.95
N SER A 6 12.11 -14.91 4.17
CA SER A 6 11.88 -14.85 2.73
C SER A 6 10.36 -14.81 2.49
N ALA A 7 9.83 -13.61 2.23
CA ALA A 7 8.49 -13.48 1.67
C ALA A 7 8.55 -13.91 0.19
N GLU A 8 7.82 -14.97 -0.14
CA GLU A 8 7.74 -15.56 -1.47
C GLU A 8 6.96 -14.62 -2.42
N ALA A 9 7.70 -13.73 -3.08
CA ALA A 9 7.47 -13.10 -4.39
C ALA A 9 8.18 -11.72 -4.45
N ALA A 10 9.45 -11.75 -4.87
CA ALA A 10 10.20 -10.65 -5.51
C ALA A 10 10.02 -9.22 -4.96
N VAL A 11 10.44 -8.92 -3.73
CA VAL A 11 10.66 -7.55 -3.24
C VAL A 11 11.72 -7.59 -2.12
N ASP A 12 12.75 -6.73 -2.21
CA ASP A 12 13.81 -6.39 -1.24
C ASP A 12 13.97 -7.29 0.02
N PRO A 13 15.15 -7.89 0.27
CA PRO A 13 15.34 -8.75 1.44
C PRO A 13 15.17 -7.96 2.75
N TRP A 14 14.20 -8.41 3.55
CA TRP A 14 13.98 -7.92 4.91
C TRP A 14 14.74 -8.76 5.93
N VAL A 15 15.24 -8.09 6.97
CA VAL A 15 15.85 -8.72 8.13
C VAL A 15 15.14 -8.21 9.37
N CYS A 16 14.67 -9.13 10.23
CA CYS A 16 14.07 -8.81 11.50
C CYS A 16 14.97 -9.31 12.63
N LEU A 17 15.38 -8.40 13.51
CA LEU A 17 16.28 -8.68 14.63
C LEU A 17 15.57 -8.33 15.93
N GLU A 18 15.40 -9.30 16.83
CA GLU A 18 14.98 -9.01 18.20
C GLU A 18 16.12 -8.32 18.96
N LEU A 19 15.82 -7.20 19.62
CA LEU A 19 16.77 -6.47 20.44
C LEU A 19 16.71 -7.00 21.88
N SER A 20 17.88 -7.29 22.46
CA SER A 20 18.02 -7.87 23.80
C SER A 20 17.76 -6.89 24.94
N ASP A 21 17.39 -5.64 24.66
CA ASP A 21 17.23 -4.62 25.68
C ASP A 21 16.04 -4.94 26.61
N ALA A 22 16.14 -4.50 27.88
CA ALA A 22 15.07 -4.64 28.85
C ALA A 22 13.76 -4.03 28.32
N CYS A 23 12.69 -4.82 28.35
CA CYS A 23 11.34 -4.44 27.96
C CYS A 23 10.39 -4.80 29.12
N ALA A 24 9.19 -4.21 29.12
CA ALA A 24 8.15 -4.63 30.06
C ALA A 24 7.80 -6.11 29.86
N ASP A 25 7.24 -6.76 30.87
CA ASP A 25 6.85 -8.17 30.80
C ASP A 25 5.91 -8.43 29.61
N GLY A 26 6.24 -9.45 28.82
CA GLY A 26 5.49 -9.81 27.62
C GLY A 26 5.69 -8.86 26.42
N MET A 27 6.57 -7.87 26.52
CA MET A 27 6.91 -6.95 25.42
C MET A 27 8.30 -7.21 24.88
N ARG A 28 8.49 -6.94 23.59
CA ARG A 28 9.77 -7.05 22.89
C ARG A 28 9.99 -5.85 21.98
N ARG A 29 11.26 -5.65 21.62
CA ARG A 29 11.69 -4.71 20.60
C ARG A 29 12.30 -5.45 19.44
N TRP A 30 12.01 -4.97 18.23
CA TRP A 30 12.61 -5.48 17.01
C TRP A 30 13.17 -4.35 16.18
N LEU A 31 14.30 -4.62 15.52
CA LEU A 31 14.85 -3.81 14.46
C LEU A 31 14.55 -4.53 13.13
N LEU A 32 13.77 -3.88 12.28
CA LEU A 32 13.51 -4.32 10.92
C LEU A 32 14.36 -3.51 9.97
N VAL A 33 15.11 -4.20 9.12
CA VAL A 33 15.95 -3.57 8.09
C VAL A 33 15.51 -4.09 6.73
N ARG A 34 15.14 -3.17 5.85
CA ARG A 34 14.98 -3.42 4.41
C ARG A 34 16.27 -3.04 3.72
N CYS A 35 16.87 -3.96 2.99
CA CYS A 35 17.98 -3.68 2.08
C CYS A 35 17.45 -3.61 0.66
N ALA A 36 17.74 -2.53 -0.08
CA ALA A 36 17.39 -2.48 -1.49
C ALA A 36 18.14 -3.58 -2.25
N ALA A 37 17.48 -4.26 -3.18
CA ALA A 37 18.11 -5.32 -3.96
C ALA A 37 19.20 -4.81 -4.92
N GLN A 38 19.12 -3.54 -5.32
CA GLN A 38 19.97 -2.94 -6.35
C GLN A 38 21.11 -2.08 -5.77
N ASP A 39 20.93 -1.53 -4.56
CA ASP A 39 21.93 -0.71 -3.88
C ASP A 39 22.10 -1.18 -2.42
N PRO A 40 23.23 -1.83 -2.09
CA PRO A 40 23.51 -2.30 -0.73
C PRO A 40 23.58 -1.18 0.32
N ASP A 41 23.88 0.05 -0.07
CA ASP A 41 23.97 1.19 0.84
C ASP A 41 22.59 1.84 1.09
N GLU A 42 21.62 1.60 0.20
CA GLU A 42 20.24 2.03 0.38
C GLU A 42 19.48 1.07 1.31
N HIS A 43 19.29 1.48 2.56
CA HIS A 43 18.56 0.72 3.56
C HIS A 43 17.54 1.57 4.32
N ALA A 44 16.41 0.97 4.65
CA ALA A 44 15.42 1.56 5.54
C ALA A 44 15.37 0.75 6.84
N SER A 45 15.52 1.43 7.97
CA SER A 45 15.46 0.82 9.30
C SER A 45 14.21 1.27 10.06
N PHE A 46 13.59 0.33 10.75
CA PHE A 46 12.39 0.54 11.54
C PHE A 46 12.56 -0.10 12.92
N LEU A 47 12.19 0.63 13.97
CA LEU A 47 12.11 0.10 15.32
C LEU A 47 10.65 -0.22 15.64
N ALA A 48 10.39 -1.46 16.04
CA ALA A 48 9.07 -1.90 16.50
C ALA A 48 9.10 -2.25 17.99
N TYR A 49 8.03 -1.93 18.69
CA TYR A 49 7.80 -2.31 20.09
C TYR A 49 6.39 -2.85 20.23
N GLY A 50 6.25 -4.05 20.80
CA GLY A 50 4.97 -4.74 20.81
C GLY A 50 4.99 -6.04 21.63
N PRO A 51 3.84 -6.74 21.71
CA PRO A 51 3.73 -8.01 22.43
C PRO A 51 4.67 -9.08 21.87
N ALA A 52 5.35 -9.84 22.72
CA ALA A 52 6.31 -10.87 22.34
C ALA A 52 5.75 -11.95 21.39
N ALA A 53 4.43 -12.14 21.42
CA ALA A 53 3.72 -13.07 20.54
C ALA A 53 3.49 -12.52 19.11
N THR A 54 3.91 -11.29 18.81
CA THR A 54 3.71 -10.69 17.49
C THR A 54 4.56 -11.41 16.44
N GLU A 55 3.91 -11.96 15.43
CA GLU A 55 4.59 -12.61 14.32
C GLU A 55 5.32 -11.58 13.45
N ALA A 56 6.46 -11.99 12.89
CA ALA A 56 7.25 -11.09 12.07
C ALA A 56 6.54 -10.67 10.76
N ALA A 57 5.61 -11.48 10.25
CA ALA A 57 4.74 -11.08 9.14
C ALA A 57 3.87 -9.86 9.49
N GLU A 58 3.36 -9.80 10.72
CA GLU A 58 2.58 -8.67 11.21
C GLU A 58 3.45 -7.42 11.39
N LEU A 59 4.68 -7.59 11.91
CA LEU A 59 5.64 -6.50 12.00
C LEU A 59 5.95 -5.91 10.60
N LEU A 60 6.20 -6.77 9.62
CA LEU A 60 6.45 -6.35 8.23
C LEU A 60 5.22 -5.66 7.62
N ARG A 61 4.02 -6.18 7.86
CA ARG A 61 2.76 -5.56 7.40
C ARG A 61 2.60 -4.14 7.95
N VAL A 62 2.88 -3.95 9.24
CA VAL A 62 2.80 -2.62 9.87
C VAL A 62 3.88 -1.69 9.34
N CYS A 63 5.14 -2.12 9.25
CA CYS A 63 6.25 -1.31 8.74
C CYS A 63 6.00 -0.85 7.29
N THR A 64 5.51 -1.75 6.44
CA THR A 64 5.22 -1.46 5.02
C THR A 64 3.99 -0.56 4.84
N THR A 65 3.10 -0.47 5.85
CA THR A 65 1.95 0.44 5.81
C THR A 65 2.37 1.92 5.78
N ARG A 66 3.58 2.27 6.23
CA ARG A 66 4.08 3.66 6.14
C ARG A 66 4.03 4.19 4.70
N TRP A 67 4.40 3.36 3.71
CA TRP A 67 4.38 3.78 2.31
C TRP A 67 2.98 4.18 1.84
N GLN A 68 1.95 3.52 2.36
CA GLN A 68 0.55 3.86 2.05
C GLN A 68 0.16 5.27 2.49
N ILE A 69 0.83 5.84 3.51
CA ILE A 69 0.59 7.21 3.94
C ILE A 69 1.09 8.19 2.87
N GLU A 70 2.32 8.00 2.40
CA GLU A 70 2.94 8.84 1.40
C GLU A 70 2.19 8.76 0.06
N GLU A 71 1.78 7.55 -0.33
CA GLU A 71 0.92 7.33 -1.48
C GLU A 71 -0.45 8.01 -1.34
N GLY A 72 -1.09 7.92 -0.17
CA GLY A 72 -2.35 8.60 0.11
C GLY A 72 -2.24 10.12 0.02
N PHE A 73 -1.15 10.71 0.51
CA PHE A 73 -0.90 12.15 0.34
C PHE A 73 -0.65 12.54 -1.12
N ALA A 74 0.07 11.73 -1.88
CA ALA A 74 0.28 11.96 -3.31
C ALA A 74 -1.06 11.92 -4.07
N GLN A 75 -1.92 10.95 -3.75
CA GLN A 75 -3.28 10.86 -4.29
C GLN A 75 -4.13 12.07 -3.87
N ALA A 76 -4.10 12.48 -2.61
CA ALA A 76 -4.86 13.64 -2.15
C ALA A 76 -4.46 14.94 -2.89
N LYS A 77 -3.17 15.13 -3.20
CA LYS A 77 -2.73 16.25 -4.03
C LYS A 77 -3.30 16.16 -5.46
N GLY A 78 -3.19 15.00 -6.10
CA GLY A 78 -3.63 14.79 -7.48
C GLY A 78 -5.15 14.74 -7.68
N GLU A 79 -5.91 14.25 -6.69
CA GLU A 79 -7.35 13.99 -6.83
C GLU A 79 -8.23 15.10 -6.22
N VAL A 80 -7.82 15.68 -5.10
CA VAL A 80 -8.63 16.67 -4.36
C VAL A 80 -7.94 18.03 -4.20
N GLY A 81 -6.75 18.20 -4.76
CA GLY A 81 -6.06 19.49 -4.78
C GLY A 81 -5.49 19.93 -3.43
N LEU A 82 -5.05 18.99 -2.60
CA LEU A 82 -4.52 19.28 -1.25
C LEU A 82 -3.35 20.29 -1.23
N ASP A 83 -2.66 20.50 -2.35
CA ASP A 83 -1.54 21.44 -2.50
C ASP A 83 -1.87 22.67 -3.37
N GLN A 84 -3.14 22.87 -3.73
CA GLN A 84 -3.56 23.97 -4.62
C GLN A 84 -3.91 25.27 -3.87
N TYR A 85 -4.08 25.19 -2.54
CA TYR A 85 -4.39 26.36 -1.72
C TYR A 85 -3.14 27.19 -1.39
N GLU A 86 -3.18 28.48 -1.73
CA GLU A 86 -2.16 29.45 -1.31
C GLU A 86 -2.39 29.90 0.14
N VAL A 87 -1.43 29.64 1.03
CA VAL A 87 -1.54 29.92 2.46
C VAL A 87 -1.60 31.43 2.75
N ARG A 88 -2.79 31.94 3.11
CA ARG A 88 -2.98 33.36 3.51
C ARG A 88 -3.23 33.55 5.00
N THR A 89 -3.91 32.60 5.63
CA THR A 89 -4.10 32.54 7.10
C THR A 89 -4.07 31.08 7.56
N TRP A 90 -3.72 30.88 8.82
CA TRP A 90 -3.73 29.54 9.44
C TRP A 90 -5.11 28.88 9.38
N GLU A 91 -6.16 29.61 9.75
CA GLU A 91 -7.52 29.06 9.80
C GLU A 91 -8.04 28.64 8.44
N ALA A 92 -7.78 29.45 7.40
CA ALA A 92 -8.22 29.13 6.05
C ALA A 92 -7.47 27.90 5.50
N TRP A 93 -6.15 27.84 5.71
CA TRP A 93 -5.35 26.67 5.35
C TRP A 93 -5.82 25.40 6.08
N HIS A 94 -6.09 25.48 7.39
CA HIS A 94 -6.52 24.32 8.16
C HIS A 94 -7.89 23.80 7.68
N ARG A 95 -8.83 24.69 7.37
CA ARG A 95 -10.14 24.31 6.83
C ARG A 95 -10.01 23.65 5.46
N ASP A 96 -9.21 24.24 4.58
CA ASP A 96 -8.95 23.71 3.24
C ASP A 96 -8.31 22.31 3.29
N ALA A 97 -7.23 22.15 4.06
CA ALA A 97 -6.57 20.86 4.25
C ALA A 97 -7.52 19.81 4.84
N THR A 98 -8.35 20.18 5.82
CA THR A 98 -9.34 19.27 6.42
C THR A 98 -10.39 18.83 5.41
N LEU A 99 -10.92 19.75 4.61
CA LEU A 99 -11.92 19.44 3.58
C LEU A 99 -11.33 18.55 2.48
N CYS A 100 -10.10 18.82 2.03
CA CYS A 100 -9.38 17.97 1.08
C CYS A 100 -9.18 16.56 1.65
N LEU A 101 -8.66 16.41 2.87
CA LEU A 101 -8.46 15.10 3.50
C LEU A 101 -9.78 14.33 3.70
N LEU A 102 -10.86 15.03 4.06
CA LEU A 102 -12.20 14.43 4.17
C LEU A 102 -12.70 13.93 2.80
N ALA A 103 -12.58 14.75 1.75
CA ALA A 103 -12.96 14.38 0.40
C ALA A 103 -12.17 13.16 -0.10
N HIS A 104 -10.85 13.14 0.15
CA HIS A 104 -10.00 12.00 -0.20
C HIS A 104 -10.41 10.72 0.56
N ALA A 105 -10.72 10.82 1.86
CA ALA A 105 -11.24 9.68 2.63
C ALA A 105 -12.55 9.13 2.04
N CYS A 106 -13.48 10.00 1.64
CA CYS A 106 -14.71 9.60 0.96
C CYS A 106 -14.42 8.87 -0.36
N LEU A 107 -13.49 9.37 -1.19
CA LEU A 107 -13.08 8.72 -2.44
C LEU A 107 -12.49 7.33 -2.19
N VAL A 108 -11.63 7.19 -1.17
CA VAL A 108 -11.05 5.89 -0.79
C VAL A 108 -12.14 4.91 -0.35
N VAL A 109 -13.10 5.34 0.47
CA VAL A 109 -14.22 4.49 0.93
C VAL A 109 -15.09 4.06 -0.25
N MET A 110 -15.47 4.97 -1.13
CA MET A 110 -16.27 4.65 -2.33
C MET A 110 -15.54 3.68 -3.25
N ARG A 111 -14.25 3.92 -3.52
CA ARG A 111 -13.41 3.04 -4.34
C ARG A 111 -13.30 1.64 -3.75
N ARG A 112 -13.19 1.53 -2.41
CA ARG A 112 -13.19 0.24 -1.71
C ARG A 112 -14.54 -0.48 -1.83
N ALA A 113 -15.66 0.23 -1.65
CA ALA A 113 -17.00 -0.34 -1.79
C ALA A 113 -17.23 -0.91 -3.20
N THR A 114 -16.94 -0.13 -4.25
CA THR A 114 -17.09 -0.60 -5.65
C THR A 114 -16.21 -1.80 -5.96
N ARG A 115 -14.99 -1.88 -5.41
CA ARG A 115 -14.11 -3.05 -5.59
C ARG A 115 -14.66 -4.32 -4.91
N GLN A 116 -15.42 -4.17 -3.81
CA GLN A 116 -16.02 -5.31 -3.12
C GLN A 116 -17.33 -5.78 -3.75
N GLU A 117 -18.01 -4.91 -4.50
CA GLU A 117 -19.22 -5.24 -5.28
C GLU A 117 -18.93 -6.06 -6.54
N GLU A 118 -17.66 -6.28 -6.91
CA GLU A 118 -17.27 -7.19 -8.00
C GLU A 118 -16.82 -8.60 -7.55
N PRO A 119 -17.64 -9.42 -6.86
CA PRO A 119 -17.43 -10.85 -6.85
C PRO A 119 -18.15 -11.46 -8.06
N GLY A 120 -17.46 -11.61 -9.20
CA GLY A 120 -17.88 -12.62 -10.20
C GLY A 120 -17.97 -12.27 -11.69
N GLN A 121 -17.31 -11.23 -12.22
CA GLN A 121 -17.15 -11.12 -13.68
C GLN A 121 -15.85 -11.79 -14.16
N GLN A 122 -15.79 -13.12 -13.99
CA GLN A 122 -14.98 -13.94 -14.89
C GLN A 122 -15.65 -13.87 -16.27
N GLY A 123 -14.89 -13.38 -17.25
CA GLY A 123 -15.39 -12.98 -18.56
C GLY A 123 -16.36 -13.97 -19.18
N ALA A 124 -17.55 -13.48 -19.54
CA ALA A 124 -18.37 -14.15 -20.53
C ALA A 124 -17.52 -14.34 -21.80
N PRO A 125 -17.48 -15.56 -22.40
CA PRO A 125 -16.72 -15.76 -23.61
C PRO A 125 -17.33 -14.88 -24.70
N ILE A 126 -16.50 -13.99 -25.27
CA ILE A 126 -16.86 -13.22 -26.46
C ILE A 126 -17.37 -14.23 -27.51
N PRO A 127 -18.63 -14.15 -27.97
CA PRO A 127 -19.09 -15.05 -29.00
C PRO A 127 -18.27 -14.75 -30.25
N ARG A 128 -17.42 -15.69 -30.65
CA ARG A 128 -16.68 -15.61 -31.92
C ARG A 128 -17.72 -15.55 -33.02
N GLY A 129 -17.92 -14.37 -33.60
CA GLY A 129 -18.77 -14.17 -34.75
C GLY A 129 -18.43 -15.19 -35.81
N SER A 130 -19.39 -16.07 -36.12
CA SER A 130 -19.30 -16.98 -37.24
C SER A 130 -19.14 -16.14 -38.49
N ARG A 131 -17.95 -16.17 -39.11
CA ARG A 131 -17.77 -15.64 -40.47
C ARG A 131 -18.70 -16.43 -41.39
N ALA A 132 -19.87 -15.86 -41.67
CA ALA A 132 -20.73 -16.32 -42.75
C ALA A 132 -19.89 -16.24 -44.03
N ARG A 133 -19.57 -17.41 -44.57
CA ARG A 133 -18.77 -17.55 -45.79
C ARG A 133 -19.64 -17.04 -46.94
N CYS A 134 -19.39 -15.80 -47.38
CA CYS A 134 -20.02 -15.23 -48.57
C CYS A 134 -19.62 -16.10 -49.78
N ARG A 135 -20.50 -17.01 -50.20
CA ARG A 135 -20.37 -17.74 -51.46
C ARG A 135 -20.96 -16.88 -52.57
N ARG A 136 -20.21 -15.89 -53.06
CA ARG A 136 -20.42 -15.38 -54.43
C ARG A 136 -19.22 -14.63 -54.98
N CYS A 137 -18.24 -15.39 -55.46
CA CYS A 137 -17.34 -14.97 -56.53
C CYS A 137 -17.27 -16.14 -57.53
N VAL A 138 -18.14 -16.12 -58.54
CA VAL A 138 -17.92 -16.84 -59.80
C VAL A 138 -18.34 -15.84 -60.88
N GLY A 139 -17.40 -15.55 -61.78
CA GLY A 139 -17.61 -14.71 -62.96
C GLY A 139 -18.39 -15.41 -64.06
#